data_AF-V2XWN3-F1
#
_entry.id   AF-V2XWN3-F1
#
_cell.length_a   1.000
_cell.length_b   1.000
_cell.length_c   1.000
_cell.angle_alpha   90.00
_cell.angle_beta   90.00
_cell.angle_gamma   90.00
#
_symmetry.space_group_name_H-M   'P 1'
#
loop_
_entity.id
_entity.type
_entity.pdbx_description
1 polymer ?
#
loop_
_entity_poly.entity_id
_entity_poly.type
_entity_poly.pdbx_seq_one_letter_code
_entity_poly.pdbx_strand_id
1 'polypeptide(L)'
;MQRLQTLRSLFKPAGTPHTYTLDRPPLFQRPLIWWAKWAFGLIACDMLMTGSAMEITWRHWSVLKPENKEKEEGEHWQLRPLWQRAGLCTGFFAGGVMTAAILLIAKGRYVRTLDVFPLIDTTSTTSTATRSKKPQIPAASGPRKVFLQTTSHRGRGQGVAFPLSQCSLQHGRDDSELVVRIIGERGHWYMNLDKGALVNGQKLSKWEARDVIVRQWKEGGALSSELGNPTNVMDGRWKKGPVAR
;
A
#
# COMPACT_ATOMS: atom_id res chain seq x y z
N MET A 1 -10.98 -17.96 -21.42
CA MET A 1 -9.89 -18.04 -20.42
C MET A 1 -9.18 -16.71 -20.08
N GLN A 2 -9.29 -15.64 -20.87
CA GLN A 2 -8.56 -14.37 -20.61
C GLN A 2 -9.00 -13.59 -19.35
N ARG A 3 -10.26 -13.70 -18.89
CA ARG A 3 -10.78 -12.95 -17.71
C ARG A 3 -10.13 -13.29 -16.37
N LEU A 4 -9.63 -14.52 -16.18
CA LEU A 4 -9.04 -14.93 -14.90
C LEU A 4 -7.60 -14.43 -14.72
N GLN A 5 -6.87 -14.17 -15.82
CA GLN A 5 -5.53 -13.59 -15.75
C GLN A 5 -5.56 -12.14 -15.26
N THR A 6 -6.62 -11.39 -15.61
CA THR A 6 -6.80 -9.98 -15.22
C THR A 6 -7.01 -9.78 -13.71
N LEU A 7 -7.59 -10.77 -13.01
CA LEU A 7 -7.76 -10.69 -11.56
C LEU A 7 -6.46 -10.97 -10.81
N ARG A 8 -5.62 -11.89 -11.31
CA ARG A 8 -4.32 -12.19 -10.68
C ARG A 8 -3.35 -11.02 -10.78
N SER A 9 -3.39 -10.24 -11.86
CA SER A 9 -2.56 -9.04 -12.02
C SER A 9 -2.94 -7.91 -11.06
N LEU A 10 -4.12 -7.94 -10.43
CA LEU A 10 -4.48 -6.96 -9.40
C LEU A 10 -3.67 -7.13 -8.11
N PHE A 11 -3.22 -8.36 -7.83
CA PHE A 11 -2.54 -8.71 -6.58
C PHE A 11 -1.06 -9.01 -6.74
N LYS A 12 -0.60 -9.25 -7.98
CA LYS A 12 0.81 -9.44 -8.30
C LYS A 12 1.34 -8.20 -8.99
N PRO A 13 2.22 -7.41 -8.35
CA PRO A 13 2.97 -6.38 -9.06
C PRO A 13 3.75 -7.01 -10.23
N ALA A 14 3.83 -6.30 -11.35
CA ALA A 14 4.61 -6.63 -12.54
C ALA A 14 6.13 -6.52 -12.30
N GLY A 15 6.56 -5.95 -11.18
CA GLY A 15 7.96 -5.89 -10.77
C GLY A 15 8.59 -7.28 -10.64
N THR A 16 9.91 -7.35 -10.80
CA THR A 16 10.65 -8.61 -10.65
C THR A 16 10.82 -8.91 -9.17
N PRO A 17 10.46 -10.11 -8.69
CA PRO A 17 10.77 -10.53 -7.33
C PRO A 17 12.27 -10.34 -7.03
N HIS A 18 12.58 -9.74 -5.89
CA HIS A 18 13.96 -9.45 -5.51
C HIS A 18 14.16 -9.68 -4.01
N THR A 19 15.34 -10.16 -3.66
CA THR A 19 15.77 -10.32 -2.27
C THR A 19 16.81 -9.25 -1.98
N TYR A 20 16.57 -8.44 -0.97
CA TYR A 20 17.48 -7.41 -0.50
C TYR A 20 18.70 -8.07 0.16
N THR A 21 19.86 -7.97 -0.48
CA THR A 21 21.13 -8.59 -0.05
C THR A 21 22.20 -7.58 0.34
N LEU A 22 21.90 -6.28 0.36
CA LEU A 22 22.89 -5.26 0.67
C LEU A 22 23.17 -5.19 2.17
N ASP A 23 24.45 -5.10 2.54
CA ASP A 23 24.91 -4.97 3.93
C ASP A 23 24.71 -3.55 4.52
N ARG A 24 24.22 -2.61 3.71
CA ARG A 24 23.89 -1.25 4.15
C ARG A 24 22.41 -1.12 4.54
N PRO A 25 22.07 -0.21 5.47
CA PRO A 25 20.68 0.09 5.73
C PRO A 25 20.00 0.63 4.46
N PRO A 26 18.73 0.24 4.20
CA PRO A 26 17.99 0.72 3.05
C PRO A 26 17.72 2.23 3.15
N LEU A 27 17.50 2.87 2.00
CA LEU A 27 17.18 4.31 1.94
C LEU A 27 16.02 4.68 2.86
N PHE A 28 14.96 3.88 2.89
CA PHE A 28 13.82 4.06 3.77
C PHE A 28 13.42 2.72 4.39
N GLN A 29 13.17 2.72 5.70
CA GLN A 29 12.66 1.58 6.44
C GLN A 29 11.67 2.05 7.50
N ARG A 30 10.59 1.28 7.68
CA ARG A 30 9.62 1.52 8.76
C ARG A 30 9.24 0.20 9.42
N PRO A 31 9.02 0.18 10.76
CA PRO A 31 8.37 -0.95 11.40
C PRO A 31 6.94 -1.11 10.87
N LEU A 32 6.45 -2.35 10.90
CA LEU A 32 5.06 -2.65 10.52
C LEU A 32 4.09 -1.84 11.39
N ILE A 33 3.16 -1.14 10.73
CA ILE A 33 2.06 -0.44 11.41
C ILE A 33 1.22 -1.49 12.16
N TRP A 34 0.72 -1.15 13.34
CA TRP A 34 0.04 -2.10 14.23
C TRP A 34 -1.12 -2.84 13.53
N TRP A 35 -1.97 -2.14 12.79
CA TRP A 35 -3.10 -2.75 12.08
C TRP A 35 -2.62 -3.72 10.99
N ALA A 36 -1.50 -3.43 10.34
CA ALA A 36 -0.95 -4.26 9.26
C ALA A 36 -0.39 -5.58 9.80
N LYS A 37 0.14 -5.58 11.03
CA LYS A 37 0.54 -6.81 11.74
C LYS A 37 -0.68 -7.70 12.00
N TRP A 38 -1.76 -7.09 12.46
CA TRP A 38 -3.00 -7.78 12.84
C TRP A 38 -4.02 -7.90 11.71
N ALA A 39 -3.67 -7.58 10.47
CA ALA A 39 -4.64 -7.51 9.37
C ALA A 39 -5.47 -8.80 9.21
N PHE A 40 -4.85 -9.98 9.34
CA PHE A 40 -5.57 -11.25 9.28
C PHE A 40 -6.47 -11.48 10.50
N GLY A 41 -6.06 -11.02 11.69
CA GLY A 41 -6.91 -11.06 12.88
C GLY A 41 -8.10 -10.10 12.78
N LEU A 42 -7.90 -8.91 12.20
CA LEU A 42 -8.98 -7.96 11.91
C LEU A 42 -9.96 -8.53 10.88
N ILE A 43 -9.47 -9.23 9.84
CA ILE A 43 -10.34 -9.94 8.88
C ILE A 43 -11.12 -11.06 9.58
N ALA A 44 -10.48 -11.85 10.45
CA ALA A 44 -11.19 -12.89 11.20
C ALA A 44 -12.27 -12.29 12.11
N CYS A 45 -11.98 -11.17 12.78
CA CYS A 45 -12.94 -10.42 13.58
C CYS A 45 -14.12 -9.91 12.72
N ASP A 46 -13.84 -9.32 11.55
CA ASP A 46 -14.85 -8.87 10.59
C ASP A 46 -15.76 -10.02 10.13
N MET A 47 -15.19 -11.20 9.85
CA MET A 47 -15.96 -12.39 9.49
C MET A 47 -16.89 -12.86 10.63
N LEU A 48 -16.40 -12.86 11.87
CA LEU A 48 -17.20 -13.24 13.05
C LEU A 48 -18.33 -12.25 13.32
N MET A 49 -18.04 -10.95 13.26
CA MET A 49 -19.03 -9.89 13.43
C MET A 49 -20.10 -9.93 12.33
N THR A 50 -19.68 -10.09 11.07
CA THR A 50 -20.59 -10.23 9.93
C THR A 50 -21.48 -11.46 10.06
N GLY A 51 -20.90 -12.62 10.42
CA GLY A 51 -21.66 -13.85 10.65
C GLY A 51 -22.67 -13.70 11.78
N SER A 52 -22.29 -13.06 12.89
CA SER A 52 -23.17 -12.82 14.03
C SER A 52 -24.33 -11.88 13.68
N ALA A 53 -24.04 -10.79 12.96
CA ALA A 53 -25.07 -9.87 12.48
C ALA A 53 -26.06 -10.55 11.53
N MET A 54 -25.57 -11.41 10.64
CA MET A 54 -26.41 -12.21 9.75
C MET A 54 -27.28 -13.20 10.53
N GLU A 55 -26.73 -13.90 11.52
CA GLU A 55 -27.50 -14.84 12.36
C GLU A 55 -28.61 -14.12 13.13
N ILE A 56 -28.29 -13.00 13.79
CA ILE A 56 -29.27 -12.19 14.52
C ILE A 56 -30.36 -11.70 13.58
N THR A 57 -29.98 -11.20 12.40
CA THR A 57 -30.93 -10.71 11.39
C THR A 57 -31.84 -11.82 10.88
N TRP A 58 -31.29 -13.01 10.67
CA TRP A 58 -32.04 -14.14 10.14
C TRP A 58 -33.05 -14.69 11.14
N ARG A 59 -32.65 -14.81 12.41
CA ARG A 59 -33.41 -15.49 13.47
C ARG A 59 -34.26 -14.56 14.35
N HIS A 60 -33.86 -13.31 14.52
CA HIS A 60 -34.46 -12.42 15.52
C HIS A 60 -35.06 -11.13 14.95
N TRP A 61 -34.82 -10.80 13.67
CA TRP A 61 -35.37 -9.58 13.08
C TRP A 61 -36.88 -9.71 12.81
N SER A 62 -37.65 -9.20 13.77
CA SER A 62 -39.11 -9.32 13.86
C SER A 62 -39.80 -7.94 13.89
N VAL A 63 -41.12 -7.95 13.74
CA VAL A 63 -42.02 -6.80 13.87
C VAL A 63 -43.13 -7.19 14.82
N LEU A 64 -43.48 -6.27 15.72
CA LEU A 64 -44.67 -6.42 16.56
C LEU A 64 -45.89 -6.38 15.65
N LYS A 65 -46.63 -7.48 15.59
CA LYS A 65 -47.89 -7.50 14.84
C LYS A 65 -48.94 -6.83 15.71
N PRO A 66 -49.55 -5.71 15.29
CA PRO A 66 -50.63 -5.11 16.06
C PRO A 66 -51.76 -6.14 16.15
N GLU A 67 -52.05 -6.60 17.36
CA GLU A 67 -53.20 -7.48 17.59
C GLU A 67 -54.49 -6.69 17.33
N ASN A 68 -55.45 -7.34 16.68
CA ASN A 68 -56.82 -6.84 16.69
C ASN A 68 -57.30 -6.86 18.14
N LYS A 69 -57.82 -5.73 18.63
CA LYS A 69 -58.14 -5.38 20.03
C LYS A 69 -59.03 -6.36 20.83
N GLU A 70 -59.39 -7.52 20.29
CA GLU A 70 -60.39 -8.42 20.88
C GLU A 70 -59.80 -9.62 21.63
N LYS A 71 -58.48 -9.83 21.64
CA LYS A 71 -57.84 -10.86 22.47
C LYS A 71 -56.58 -10.30 23.12
N GLU A 72 -56.67 -10.00 24.41
CA GLU A 72 -55.55 -9.56 25.24
C GLU A 72 -54.69 -10.76 25.67
N GLU A 73 -53.83 -11.32 24.80
CA GLU A 73 -52.84 -12.31 25.26
C GLU A 73 -51.48 -12.15 24.54
N GLY A 74 -50.73 -11.13 24.95
CA GLY A 74 -49.27 -11.05 24.79
C GLY A 74 -48.74 -10.44 23.49
N GLU A 75 -47.62 -9.72 23.58
CA GLU A 75 -46.93 -9.16 22.41
C GLU A 75 -46.47 -10.27 21.44
N HIS A 76 -47.20 -10.45 20.34
CA HIS A 76 -46.86 -11.45 19.33
C HIS A 76 -45.85 -10.90 18.30
N TRP A 77 -44.59 -11.32 18.44
CA TRP A 77 -43.51 -10.99 17.51
C TRP A 77 -43.51 -11.91 16.30
N GLN A 78 -43.68 -11.35 15.10
CA GLN A 78 -43.56 -12.10 13.84
C GLN A 78 -42.28 -11.75 13.10
N LEU A 79 -41.58 -12.76 12.58
CA LEU A 79 -40.38 -12.54 11.76
C LEU A 79 -40.74 -11.76 10.49
N ARG A 80 -39.83 -10.87 10.08
CA ARG A 80 -39.99 -10.15 8.81
C ARG A 80 -39.99 -11.12 7.62
N PRO A 81 -40.61 -10.73 6.49
CA PRO A 81 -40.59 -11.51 5.26
C PRO A 81 -39.18 -11.98 4.89
N LEU A 82 -39.08 -13.19 4.35
CA LEU A 82 -37.79 -13.84 4.04
C LEU A 82 -36.89 -12.96 3.16
N TRP A 83 -37.46 -12.28 2.17
CA TRP A 83 -36.72 -11.44 1.24
C TRP A 83 -36.08 -10.22 1.92
N GLN A 84 -36.71 -9.64 2.94
CA GLN A 84 -36.14 -8.52 3.70
C GLN A 84 -34.90 -8.98 4.47
N ARG A 85 -35.02 -10.10 5.19
CA ARG A 85 -33.91 -10.71 5.92
C ARG A 85 -32.78 -11.10 4.99
N ALA A 86 -33.08 -11.76 3.87
CA ALA A 86 -32.09 -12.14 2.86
C ALA A 86 -31.37 -10.92 2.27
N GLY A 87 -32.10 -9.85 1.94
CA GLY A 87 -31.53 -8.61 1.45
C GLY A 87 -30.58 -7.96 2.47
N LEU A 88 -30.99 -7.87 3.73
CA LEU A 88 -30.15 -7.29 4.79
C LEU A 88 -28.91 -8.16 5.09
N CYS A 89 -29.05 -9.49 5.15
CA CYS A 89 -27.92 -10.40 5.29
C CYS A 89 -26.94 -10.29 4.11
N THR A 90 -27.44 -10.11 2.89
CA THR A 90 -26.59 -9.87 1.71
C THR A 90 -25.81 -8.57 1.86
N GLY A 91 -26.44 -7.52 2.41
CA GLY A 91 -25.78 -6.26 2.74
C GLY A 91 -24.62 -6.43 3.74
N PHE A 92 -24.85 -7.15 4.85
CA PHE A 92 -23.80 -7.45 5.83
C PHE A 92 -22.65 -8.22 5.19
N PHE A 93 -22.95 -9.28 4.44
CA PHE A 93 -21.94 -10.08 3.75
C PHE A 93 -21.11 -9.23 2.78
N ALA A 94 -21.75 -8.43 1.93
CA ALA A 94 -21.06 -7.55 0.99
C ALA A 94 -20.19 -6.51 1.71
N GLY A 95 -20.69 -5.95 2.82
CA GLY A 95 -19.95 -5.02 3.68
C GLY A 95 -18.69 -5.63 4.28
N GLY A 96 -18.77 -6.84 4.84
CA GLY A 96 -17.62 -7.57 5.38
C GLY A 96 -16.59 -7.89 4.30
N VAL A 97 -17.03 -8.45 3.16
CA VAL A 97 -16.14 -8.73 2.01
C VAL A 97 -15.41 -7.47 1.52
N MET A 98 -16.14 -6.35 1.40
CA MET A 98 -15.55 -5.07 1.00
C MET A 98 -14.51 -4.57 2.01
N THR A 99 -14.81 -4.66 3.31
CA THR A 99 -13.90 -4.25 4.39
C THR A 99 -12.63 -5.07 4.40
N ALA A 100 -12.74 -6.40 4.28
CA ALA A 100 -11.60 -7.30 4.16
C ALA A 100 -10.75 -6.99 2.92
N ALA A 101 -11.39 -6.72 1.77
CA ALA A 101 -10.69 -6.36 0.54
C ALA A 101 -9.90 -5.05 0.69
N ILE A 102 -10.49 -4.00 1.27
CA ILE A 102 -9.83 -2.72 1.53
C ILE A 102 -8.59 -2.93 2.41
N LEU A 103 -8.71 -3.73 3.47
CA LEU A 103 -7.60 -3.97 4.40
C LEU A 103 -6.44 -4.72 3.72
N LEU A 104 -6.74 -5.70 2.87
CA LEU A 104 -5.73 -6.43 2.09
C LEU A 104 -5.06 -5.54 1.04
N ILE A 105 -5.84 -4.71 0.33
CA ILE A 105 -5.30 -3.74 -0.64
C ILE A 105 -4.38 -2.76 0.08
N ALA A 106 -4.83 -2.16 1.19
CA ALA A 106 -4.03 -1.23 1.99
C ALA A 106 -2.72 -1.90 2.43
N LYS A 107 -2.76 -3.13 2.95
CA LYS A 107 -1.56 -3.90 3.32
C LYS A 107 -0.57 -4.05 2.14
N GLY A 108 -1.08 -4.22 0.93
CA GLY A 108 -0.28 -4.28 -0.29
C GLY A 108 0.31 -2.94 -0.76
N ARG A 109 -0.26 -1.79 -0.33
CA ARG A 109 0.17 -0.45 -0.77
C ARG A 109 1.09 0.29 0.18
N TYR A 110 1.07 -0.03 1.47
CA TYR A 110 1.98 0.60 2.43
C TYR A 110 3.40 0.05 2.28
N VAL A 111 4.34 0.94 1.98
CA VAL A 111 5.77 0.65 1.85
C VAL A 111 6.38 0.51 3.24
N ARG A 112 7.10 -0.58 3.42
CA ARG A 112 7.88 -0.90 4.61
C ARG A 112 9.35 -0.59 4.42
N THR A 113 9.89 -0.96 3.26
CA THR A 113 11.29 -0.76 2.91
C THR A 113 11.36 -0.28 1.48
N LEU A 114 12.14 0.76 1.24
CA LEU A 114 12.45 1.24 -0.10
C LEU A 114 13.95 1.48 -0.18
N ASP A 115 14.56 1.05 -1.28
CA ASP A 115 15.95 1.37 -1.59
C ASP A 115 16.12 1.62 -3.09
N VAL A 116 17.08 2.47 -3.43
CA VAL A 116 17.46 2.75 -4.82
C VAL A 116 18.83 2.14 -5.04
N PHE A 117 18.91 1.16 -5.94
CA PHE A 117 20.19 0.55 -6.29
C PHE A 117 21.04 1.52 -7.12
N PRO A 118 22.35 1.57 -6.88
CA PRO A 118 23.27 2.30 -7.75
C PRO A 118 23.23 1.70 -9.15
N LEU A 119 23.66 2.48 -10.16
CA LEU A 119 24.00 1.87 -11.45
C LEU A 119 25.07 0.82 -11.15
N ILE A 120 24.80 -0.43 -11.55
CA ILE A 120 25.89 -1.40 -11.64
C ILE A 120 26.63 -1.00 -12.90
N ASP A 121 27.70 -0.22 -12.72
CA ASP A 121 28.68 -0.01 -13.79
C ASP A 121 29.37 -1.35 -14.01
N THR A 122 28.95 -2.05 -15.07
CA THR A 122 29.46 -3.36 -15.48
C THR A 122 30.93 -3.32 -15.94
N THR A 123 31.66 -2.23 -15.65
CA THR A 123 33.05 -1.97 -16.03
C THR A 123 34.08 -2.48 -15.02
N SER A 124 33.67 -3.00 -13.85
CA SER A 124 34.58 -3.58 -12.85
C SER A 124 34.59 -5.11 -12.87
N THR A 125 34.64 -5.72 -14.05
CA THR A 125 35.15 -7.11 -14.13
C THR A 125 36.67 -7.03 -14.11
N THR A 126 37.24 -7.42 -12.98
CA THR A 126 38.66 -7.65 -12.74
C THR A 126 39.30 -8.34 -13.94
N SER A 127 40.09 -7.57 -14.69
CA SER A 127 41.00 -8.06 -15.70
C SER A 127 42.13 -8.86 -15.03
N THR A 128 41.91 -10.15 -14.81
CA THR A 128 43.02 -11.10 -14.82
C THR A 128 43.35 -11.36 -16.28
N ALA A 129 44.51 -10.88 -16.70
CA ALA A 129 44.98 -10.89 -18.08
C ALA A 129 44.89 -12.27 -18.74
N THR A 130 44.20 -12.35 -19.88
CA THR A 130 44.63 -13.20 -21.00
C THR A 130 44.09 -12.63 -22.32
N ARG A 131 45.04 -12.07 -23.06
CA ARG A 131 44.99 -11.44 -24.37
C ARG A 131 44.42 -12.39 -25.44
N SER A 132 43.23 -12.10 -26.00
CA SER A 132 42.92 -12.39 -27.42
C SER A 132 41.56 -11.85 -27.88
N LYS A 133 41.63 -10.98 -28.89
CA LYS A 133 40.71 -10.77 -30.03
C LYS A 133 39.25 -10.29 -29.82
N LYS A 134 39.05 -9.10 -30.42
CA LYS A 134 37.85 -8.53 -31.08
C LYS A 134 37.00 -7.58 -30.21
N PRO A 135 37.01 -6.25 -30.50
CA PRO A 135 36.22 -5.28 -29.76
C PRO A 135 34.75 -5.36 -30.19
N GLN A 136 33.98 -6.18 -29.49
CA GLN A 136 32.52 -6.12 -29.52
C GLN A 136 32.11 -5.13 -28.42
N ILE A 137 31.51 -4.01 -28.80
CA ILE A 137 30.96 -3.01 -27.87
C ILE A 137 29.85 -3.67 -27.03
N PRO A 138 29.99 -3.84 -25.70
CA PRO A 138 28.87 -4.17 -24.84
C PRO A 138 28.46 -2.88 -24.12
N ALA A 139 27.67 -2.05 -24.80
CA ALA A 139 26.96 -0.96 -24.17
C ALA A 139 25.79 -1.55 -23.37
N ALA A 140 25.98 -1.83 -22.08
CA ALA A 140 24.88 -2.15 -21.19
C ALA A 140 25.22 -1.78 -19.74
N SER A 141 25.31 -0.46 -19.48
CA SER A 141 25.01 0.09 -18.16
C SER A 141 23.56 -0.27 -17.82
N GLY A 142 23.35 -1.22 -16.90
CA GLY A 142 22.00 -1.66 -16.54
C GLY A 142 21.18 -0.51 -15.95
N PRO A 143 19.87 -0.40 -16.27
CA PRO A 143 19.05 0.66 -15.70
C PRO A 143 18.98 0.52 -14.18
N ARG A 144 19.10 1.64 -13.45
CA ARG A 144 18.90 1.66 -11.98
C ARG A 144 17.57 1.01 -11.62
N LYS A 145 17.53 0.35 -10.48
CA LYS A 145 16.32 -0.29 -9.98
C LYS A 145 15.94 0.26 -8.61
N VAL A 146 14.65 0.34 -8.36
CA VAL A 146 14.06 0.62 -7.04
C VAL A 146 13.59 -0.69 -6.46
N PHE A 147 14.08 -1.01 -5.26
CA PHE A 147 13.53 -2.07 -4.45
C PHE A 147 12.37 -1.53 -3.61
N LEU A 148 11.26 -2.25 -3.62
CA LEU A 148 10.07 -1.91 -2.87
C LEU A 148 9.57 -3.14 -2.11
N GLN A 149 9.52 -3.03 -0.79
CA GLN A 149 8.93 -4.01 0.10
C GLN A 149 7.73 -3.38 0.78
N THR A 150 6.58 -4.02 0.69
CA THR A 150 5.33 -3.57 1.30
C THR A 150 4.99 -4.39 2.55
N THR A 151 3.98 -3.97 3.30
CA THR A 151 3.55 -4.71 4.50
C THR A 151 2.94 -6.08 4.22
N SER A 152 2.64 -6.42 2.96
CA SER A 152 2.17 -7.76 2.56
C SER A 152 3.30 -8.80 2.48
N HIS A 153 4.57 -8.37 2.41
CA HIS A 153 5.72 -9.29 2.34
C HIS A 153 6.03 -9.87 3.73
N ARG A 154 6.06 -11.21 3.83
CA ARG A 154 6.29 -11.93 5.10
C ARG A 154 7.78 -12.07 5.45
N GLY A 155 8.64 -12.31 4.46
CA GLY A 155 10.07 -12.52 4.67
C GLY A 155 10.86 -11.23 4.88
N ARG A 156 11.94 -11.29 5.67
CA ARG A 156 12.95 -10.21 5.71
C ARG A 156 13.64 -10.14 4.35
N GLY A 157 13.81 -8.94 3.82
CA GLY A 157 14.45 -8.70 2.53
C GLY A 157 13.66 -9.12 1.28
N GLN A 158 12.51 -9.79 1.39
CA GLN A 158 11.69 -10.10 0.21
C GLN A 158 10.92 -8.88 -0.25
N GLY A 159 10.99 -8.56 -1.53
CA GLY A 159 10.24 -7.46 -2.15
C GLY A 159 10.18 -7.59 -3.66
N VAL A 160 9.88 -6.49 -4.31
CA VAL A 160 9.83 -6.36 -5.76
C VAL A 160 10.73 -5.23 -6.22
N ALA A 161 11.44 -5.45 -7.32
CA ALA A 161 12.28 -4.46 -7.95
C ALA A 161 11.65 -3.95 -9.24
N PHE A 162 11.76 -2.65 -9.47
CA PHE A 162 11.28 -1.97 -10.67
C PHE A 162 12.40 -1.12 -11.27
N PRO A 163 12.48 -0.95 -12.61
CA PRO A 163 13.36 0.04 -13.20
C PRO A 163 13.02 1.44 -12.67
N LEU A 164 14.01 2.18 -12.17
CA LEU A 164 13.83 3.53 -11.62
C LEU A 164 13.25 4.50 -12.66
N SER A 165 13.55 4.29 -13.95
CA SER A 165 12.97 5.04 -15.07
C SER A 165 11.45 4.89 -15.21
N GLN A 166 10.87 3.83 -14.64
CA GLN A 166 9.42 3.60 -14.60
C GLN A 166 8.79 4.11 -13.30
N CYS A 167 9.58 4.65 -12.37
CA CYS A 167 9.13 5.08 -11.07
C CYS A 167 9.13 6.61 -10.99
N SER A 168 8.07 7.16 -10.43
CA SER A 168 7.95 8.57 -10.10
C SER A 168 7.64 8.75 -8.61
N LEU A 169 8.27 9.75 -8.00
CA LEU A 169 8.03 10.12 -6.61
C LEU A 169 7.16 11.38 -6.55
N GLN A 170 6.10 11.33 -5.76
CA GLN A 170 5.08 12.37 -5.63
C GLN A 170 4.88 12.76 -4.17
N HIS A 171 4.28 13.94 -3.94
CA HIS A 171 3.82 14.35 -2.63
C HIS A 171 2.63 13.46 -2.23
N GLY A 172 2.59 13.02 -0.97
CA GLY A 172 1.39 12.44 -0.38
C GLY A 172 0.38 13.49 0.05
N ARG A 173 -0.49 13.13 0.99
CA ARG A 173 -1.54 14.05 1.50
C ARG A 173 -0.98 15.19 2.36
N ASP A 174 0.16 14.96 2.98
CA ASP A 174 0.85 15.92 3.85
C ASP A 174 2.38 15.72 3.75
N ASP A 175 3.14 16.56 4.46
CA ASP A 175 4.61 16.50 4.50
C ASP A 175 5.17 15.23 5.15
N SER A 176 4.31 14.41 5.76
CA SER A 176 4.67 13.12 6.32
C SER A 176 4.47 11.95 5.35
N GLU A 177 3.95 12.19 4.16
CA GLU A 177 3.64 11.14 3.19
C GLU A 177 4.35 11.42 1.85
N LEU A 178 5.05 10.41 1.36
CA LEU A 178 5.56 10.35 -0.01
C LEU A 178 4.85 9.22 -0.75
N VAL A 179 4.59 9.44 -2.02
CA VAL A 179 3.87 8.48 -2.86
C VAL A 179 4.78 8.04 -4.00
N VAL A 180 5.00 6.73 -4.10
CA VAL A 180 5.68 6.13 -5.25
C VAL A 180 4.62 5.69 -6.25
N ARG A 181 4.74 6.15 -7.50
CA ARG A 181 3.89 5.74 -8.62
C ARG A 181 4.78 5.05 -9.65
N ILE A 182 4.32 3.90 -10.15
CA ILE A 182 5.05 3.08 -11.10
C ILE A 182 4.23 3.00 -12.39
N ILE A 183 4.89 3.24 -13.53
CA ILE A 183 4.26 3.20 -14.86
C ILE A 183 3.81 1.76 -15.15
N GLY A 184 2.59 1.60 -15.65
CA GLY A 184 1.99 0.30 -15.96
C GLY A 184 1.38 -0.42 -14.74
N GLU A 185 1.64 0.06 -13.54
CA GLU A 185 1.02 -0.45 -12.32
C GLU A 185 -0.25 0.31 -11.97
N ARG A 186 -1.23 -0.40 -11.43
CA ARG A 186 -2.46 0.24 -10.94
C ARG A 186 -2.21 0.80 -9.56
N GLY A 187 -2.63 2.05 -9.31
CA GLY A 187 -2.61 2.69 -8.00
C GLY A 187 -1.22 3.15 -7.52
N HIS A 188 -1.15 3.49 -6.23
CA HIS A 188 -0.01 4.16 -5.61
C HIS A 188 0.56 3.36 -4.44
N TRP A 189 1.82 3.63 -4.10
CA TRP A 189 2.48 3.08 -2.92
C TRP A 189 2.78 4.20 -1.94
N TYR A 190 2.32 4.02 -0.71
CA TYR A 190 2.38 5.04 0.33
C TYR A 190 3.59 4.81 1.22
N MET A 191 4.47 5.80 1.31
CA MET A 191 5.57 5.86 2.25
C MET A 191 5.24 6.92 3.29
N ASN A 192 5.00 6.51 4.53
CA ASN A 192 4.75 7.46 5.60
C ASN A 192 6.04 7.65 6.43
N LEU A 193 6.49 8.90 6.52
CA LEU A 193 7.70 9.44 7.17
C LEU A 193 7.47 9.81 8.66
N ASP A 194 6.32 9.47 9.24
CA ASP A 194 6.01 9.67 10.66
C ASP A 194 6.89 8.83 11.61
N LYS A 195 6.53 8.85 12.90
CA LYS A 195 7.16 8.13 14.01
C LYS A 195 7.56 6.71 13.62
N GLY A 196 8.86 6.45 13.72
CA GLY A 196 9.46 5.14 13.48
C GLY A 196 10.02 4.93 12.08
N ALA A 197 9.83 5.88 11.15
CA ALA A 197 10.59 5.88 9.90
C ALA A 197 12.09 6.04 10.18
N LEU A 198 12.88 5.25 9.48
CA LEU A 198 14.34 5.29 9.46
C LEU A 198 14.77 5.57 8.02
N VAL A 199 15.64 6.54 7.82
CA VAL A 199 16.25 6.86 6.52
C VAL A 199 17.73 6.60 6.65
N ASN A 200 18.27 5.71 5.81
CA ASN A 200 19.65 5.21 5.94
C ASN A 200 19.97 4.69 7.36
N GLY A 201 18.98 4.08 8.02
CA GLY A 201 19.12 3.56 9.39
C GLY A 201 19.01 4.61 10.51
N GLN A 202 18.87 5.90 10.18
CA GLN A 202 18.79 6.99 11.16
C GLN A 202 17.35 7.53 11.27
N LYS A 203 16.95 7.95 12.48
CA LYS A 203 15.71 8.68 12.69
C LYS A 203 15.95 10.14 12.35
N LEU A 204 15.35 10.62 11.26
CA LEU A 204 15.42 12.00 10.82
C LEU A 204 14.10 12.72 11.06
N SER A 205 14.11 14.05 11.04
CA SER A 205 12.85 14.81 10.98
C SER A 205 12.14 14.54 9.65
N LYS A 206 10.82 14.78 9.59
CA LYS A 206 10.00 14.54 8.37
C LYS A 206 10.59 15.24 7.15
N TRP A 207 11.03 16.48 7.33
CA TRP A 207 11.60 17.31 6.27
C TRP A 207 12.96 16.80 5.80
N GLU A 208 13.88 16.50 6.73
CA GLU A 208 15.20 15.96 6.39
C GLU A 208 15.10 14.58 5.73
N ALA A 209 14.23 13.71 6.26
CA ALA A 209 13.94 12.39 5.67
C ALA A 209 13.50 12.53 4.21
N ARG A 210 12.58 13.47 3.96
CA ARG A 210 12.09 13.78 2.62
C ARG A 210 13.21 14.29 1.72
N ASP A 211 13.99 15.26 2.17
CA ASP A 211 15.08 15.84 1.37
C ASP A 211 16.10 14.77 0.96
N VAL A 212 16.51 13.91 1.89
CA VAL A 212 17.44 12.80 1.61
C VAL A 212 16.86 11.82 0.59
N ILE A 213 15.60 11.42 0.73
CA ILE A 213 14.93 10.51 -0.21
C ILE A 213 14.83 11.16 -1.60
N VAL A 214 14.39 12.42 -1.67
CA VAL A 214 14.25 13.15 -2.93
C VAL A 214 15.61 13.31 -3.62
N ARG A 215 16.65 13.68 -2.87
CA ARG A 215 18.02 13.81 -3.38
C ARG A 215 18.51 12.52 -4.03
N GLN A 216 18.34 11.38 -3.34
CA GLN A 216 18.73 10.07 -3.87
C GLN A 216 17.91 9.68 -5.11
N TRP A 217 16.64 10.10 -5.17
CA TRP A 217 15.74 9.83 -6.29
C TRP A 217 16.06 10.66 -7.55
N LYS A 218 16.53 11.91 -7.40
CA LYS A 218 16.83 12.83 -8.51
C LYS A 218 17.86 12.27 -9.50
N GLU A 219 18.75 11.41 -9.02
CA GLU A 219 19.85 10.85 -9.79
C GLU A 219 19.41 9.78 -10.84
N GLY A 220 18.12 9.59 -11.07
CA GLY A 220 17.65 8.69 -12.14
C GLY A 220 16.16 8.39 -12.18
N GLY A 221 15.37 8.88 -11.22
CA GLY A 221 13.92 8.73 -11.19
C GLY A 221 13.18 10.01 -11.56
N ALA A 222 11.93 9.88 -11.97
CA ALA A 222 11.06 11.03 -12.21
C ALA A 222 10.57 11.62 -10.87
N LEU A 223 10.51 12.94 -10.78
CA LEU A 223 9.86 13.66 -9.67
C LEU A 223 8.59 14.35 -10.18
N SER A 224 7.57 14.41 -9.33
CA SER A 224 6.48 15.36 -9.53
C SER A 224 7.03 16.79 -9.61
N SER A 225 6.42 17.63 -10.46
CA SER A 225 6.73 19.07 -10.55
C SER A 225 6.70 19.76 -9.18
N GLU A 226 5.80 19.32 -8.29
CA GLU A 226 5.67 19.83 -6.92
C GLU A 226 6.87 19.50 -6.03
N LEU A 227 7.50 18.32 -6.20
CA LEU A 227 8.72 17.94 -5.47
C LEU A 227 9.98 18.57 -6.07
N GLY A 228 9.93 18.93 -7.36
CA GLY A 228 11.06 19.47 -8.10
C GLY A 228 11.40 20.92 -7.74
N ASN A 229 10.40 21.71 -7.32
CA ASN A 229 10.56 23.12 -7.00
C ASN A 229 10.80 23.35 -5.50
N PRO A 230 12.05 23.62 -5.07
CA PRO A 230 12.37 23.90 -3.67
C PRO A 230 11.75 25.19 -3.16
N THR A 231 11.20 26.06 -4.01
CA THR A 231 10.60 27.35 -3.63
C THR A 231 9.16 27.23 -3.12
N ASN A 232 8.48 26.08 -3.33
CA ASN A 232 7.21 25.77 -2.68
C ASN A 232 7.46 25.10 -1.31
N VAL A 233 8.45 25.59 -0.55
CA VAL A 233 8.38 25.45 0.91
C VAL A 233 7.15 26.24 1.31
N MET A 234 6.03 25.54 1.47
CA MET A 234 4.86 26.08 2.13
C MET A 234 5.35 26.60 3.48
N ASP A 235 5.53 27.92 3.58
CA ASP A 235 5.72 28.59 4.85
C ASP A 235 4.64 28.02 5.78
N GLY A 236 5.03 27.30 6.82
CA GLY A 236 4.15 26.71 7.84
C GLY A 236 3.32 27.75 8.63
N ARG A 237 3.26 28.97 8.10
CA ARG A 237 2.57 30.16 8.57
C ARG A 237 1.14 30.25 8.06
N TRP A 238 0.74 29.52 7.02
CA TRP A 238 -0.65 29.54 6.55
C TRP A 238 -1.53 28.56 7.36
N LYS A 239 -1.98 28.99 8.55
CA LYS A 239 -2.85 28.18 9.43
C LYS A 239 -4.35 28.39 9.24
N LYS A 240 -4.80 29.43 8.52
CA LYS A 240 -6.22 29.70 8.25
C LYS A 240 -6.36 30.46 6.93
N GLY A 241 -6.96 29.83 5.92
CA GLY A 241 -7.52 30.55 4.77
C GLY A 241 -8.82 31.26 5.18
N PRO A 242 -9.27 32.28 4.42
CA PRO A 242 -10.54 32.96 4.71
C PRO A 242 -11.68 31.96 4.57
N VAL A 243 -12.47 31.82 5.65
CA VAL A 243 -13.79 31.18 5.59
C VAL A 243 -14.64 32.11 4.73
N ALA A 244 -14.84 31.77 3.46
CA ALA A 244 -15.92 32.36 2.68
C ALA A 244 -17.23 32.00 3.41
N ARG A 245 -17.91 33.04 3.91
CA ARG A 245 -19.26 32.93 4.46
C ARG A 245 -20.26 32.76 3.34
#